data_AF-A0A5S3W1F0-F1
#
_entry.id   AF-A0A5S3W1F0-F1
#
_cell.length_a   1.000
_cell.length_b   1.000
_cell.length_c   1.000
_cell.angle_alpha   90.00
_cell.angle_beta   90.00
_cell.angle_gamma   90.00
#
_symmetry.space_group_name_H-M   'P 1'
#
loop_
_entity.id
_entity.type
_entity.pdbx_description
1 polymer ?
#
loop_
_entity_poly.entity_id
_entity_poly.type
_entity_poly.pdbx_seq_one_letter_code
_entity_poly.pdbx_strand_id
1 'polypeptide(L)'
;TWRYWVELDGKNASLSDIKVGMYIEVETNGSQATEIEYDPLLKGPVYIDGDTLSIAGITLNNAQNTNFSQGELLEVSGYNDSTNSIAVTYQAVISNSQEELELLGNISNLNTQSGTFNLGDLLINYQQAEVEGALNNGQFVEVEGVLNEGHIIATEVDAEQNLNFNDNTQTELEGVITFVNNDETLITINSKWQVAINDQTQFEDGTATNLITGQRVEVDAQWQQNNNQLLATNIEFDSSNTDPTVTNYTFSVSGQVSVSDNIATINGNNFTLTNQTRYEDGLTAQTLNGQWLELEGTYNNSQALVTEAEIEESTSTLDLKGNVTLNTNNQAEIWGYISEDSSLSQFINQYVELECQWVNTNQVRACVLDD
;
A
#
# COMPACT_ATOMS: atom_id res chain seq x y z
N THR A 1 0.70 44.55 -14.02
CA THR A 1 0.60 43.25 -14.70
C THR A 1 0.92 42.21 -13.66
N TRP A 2 -0.11 41.54 -13.16
CA TRP A 2 0.03 40.47 -12.19
C TRP A 2 0.69 39.27 -12.89
N ARG A 3 1.60 38.59 -12.19
CA ARG A 3 2.26 37.38 -12.68
C ARG A 3 1.85 36.26 -11.73
N TYR A 4 1.11 35.30 -12.27
CA TYR A 4 1.13 33.94 -11.78
C TYR A 4 2.26 33.22 -12.52
N TRP A 5 2.75 32.13 -11.96
CA TRP A 5 3.67 31.24 -12.64
C TRP A 5 3.04 29.85 -12.71
N VAL A 6 3.40 29.12 -13.75
CA VAL A 6 2.92 27.76 -13.99
C VAL A 6 4.16 26.92 -14.25
N GLU A 7 4.22 25.78 -13.60
CA GLU A 7 5.27 24.80 -13.73
C GLU A 7 4.65 23.43 -13.99
N LEU A 8 5.23 22.70 -14.94
CA LEU A 8 4.94 21.30 -15.13
C LEU A 8 6.28 20.58 -15.05
N ASP A 9 6.41 19.64 -14.13
CA ASP A 9 7.58 18.76 -14.01
C ASP A 9 8.89 19.57 -13.95
N GLY A 10 8.99 20.48 -12.97
CA GLY A 10 10.18 21.30 -12.76
C GLY A 10 10.44 22.41 -13.82
N LYS A 11 9.55 22.56 -14.81
CA LYS A 11 9.78 23.42 -15.99
C LYS A 11 8.72 24.51 -16.12
N ASN A 12 9.19 25.75 -16.30
CA ASN A 12 8.35 26.91 -16.62
C ASN A 12 7.41 26.61 -17.81
N ALA A 13 6.13 26.88 -17.60
CA ALA A 13 5.08 26.57 -18.55
C ALA A 13 3.99 27.66 -18.58
N SER A 14 2.85 27.34 -19.20
CA SER A 14 1.70 28.23 -19.32
C SER A 14 0.41 27.50 -18.91
N LEU A 15 -0.62 28.28 -18.56
CA LEU A 15 -1.94 27.73 -18.22
C LEU A 15 -2.56 26.90 -19.35
N SER A 16 -2.17 27.13 -20.61
CA SER A 16 -2.64 26.31 -21.74
C SER A 16 -2.00 24.92 -21.81
N ASP A 17 -0.92 24.70 -21.07
CA ASP A 17 -0.24 23.40 -21.02
C ASP A 17 -0.96 22.44 -20.06
N ILE A 18 -1.65 22.96 -19.05
CA ILE A 18 -2.51 22.19 -18.14
C ILE A 18 -3.64 21.50 -18.92
N LYS A 19 -3.83 20.21 -18.67
CA LYS A 19 -4.82 19.35 -19.32
C LYS A 19 -5.87 18.88 -18.32
N VAL A 20 -7.06 18.58 -18.84
CA VAL A 20 -8.12 17.96 -18.04
C VAL A 20 -7.61 16.62 -17.51
N GLY A 21 -7.80 16.40 -16.23
CA GLY A 21 -7.39 15.18 -15.53
C GLY A 21 -6.02 15.24 -14.88
N MET A 22 -5.23 16.31 -15.10
CA MET A 22 -4.04 16.56 -14.29
C MET A 22 -4.45 16.94 -12.87
N TYR A 23 -3.88 16.26 -11.88
CA TYR A 23 -3.88 16.70 -10.48
C TYR A 23 -2.78 17.74 -10.32
N ILE A 24 -3.16 18.93 -9.89
CA ILE A 24 -2.26 20.09 -9.80
C ILE A 24 -2.26 20.64 -8.38
N GLU A 25 -1.11 21.15 -7.95
CA GLU A 25 -1.03 21.99 -6.77
C GLU A 25 -1.29 23.44 -7.17
N VAL A 26 -2.08 24.15 -6.36
CA VAL A 26 -2.43 25.55 -6.62
C VAL A 26 -2.26 26.36 -5.35
N GLU A 27 -1.20 27.16 -5.27
CA GLU A 27 -1.12 28.16 -4.23
C GLU A 27 -2.01 29.36 -4.55
N THR A 28 -2.63 29.93 -3.51
CA THR A 28 -3.46 31.12 -3.64
C THR A 28 -3.12 32.18 -2.59
N ASN A 29 -3.40 33.44 -2.92
CA ASN A 29 -3.38 34.52 -1.94
C ASN A 29 -4.77 34.77 -1.28
N GLY A 30 -5.67 33.78 -1.37
CA GLY A 30 -7.08 33.88 -0.92
C GLY A 30 -8.04 34.59 -1.87
N SER A 31 -7.57 35.07 -3.03
CA SER A 31 -8.44 35.68 -4.07
C SER A 31 -8.18 35.18 -5.49
N GLN A 32 -6.96 34.70 -5.75
CA GLN A 32 -6.52 34.21 -7.04
C GLN A 32 -5.33 33.25 -6.85
N ALA A 33 -5.13 32.36 -7.82
CA ALA A 33 -3.93 31.53 -7.90
C ALA A 33 -2.67 32.40 -8.07
N THR A 34 -1.62 32.07 -7.33
CA THR A 34 -0.29 32.66 -7.42
C THR A 34 0.70 31.73 -8.09
N GLU A 35 0.45 30.43 -7.97
CA GLU A 35 1.29 29.32 -8.36
C GLU A 35 0.39 28.19 -8.86
N ILE A 36 0.82 27.51 -9.91
CA ILE A 36 0.18 26.28 -10.37
C ILE A 36 1.32 25.33 -10.73
N GLU A 37 1.41 24.24 -9.99
CA GLU A 37 2.40 23.20 -10.20
C GLU A 37 1.70 21.90 -10.60
N TYR A 38 2.38 21.14 -11.45
CA TYR A 38 1.94 19.82 -11.84
C TYR A 38 3.15 18.91 -11.82
N ASP A 39 3.12 17.97 -10.89
CA ASP A 39 4.04 16.86 -10.85
C ASP A 39 3.25 15.56 -11.08
N PRO A 40 3.63 14.78 -12.11
CA PRO A 40 3.00 13.49 -12.36
C PRO A 40 3.14 12.56 -11.17
N LEU A 41 2.11 11.74 -10.92
CA LEU A 41 2.16 10.75 -9.84
C LEU A 41 3.17 9.63 -10.12
N LEU A 42 3.41 9.34 -11.41
CA LEU A 42 4.31 8.26 -11.83
C LEU A 42 4.81 8.51 -13.26
N LYS A 43 6.10 8.25 -13.49
CA LYS A 43 6.73 8.25 -14.81
C LYS A 43 7.53 6.97 -14.99
N GLY A 44 7.20 6.14 -15.98
CA GLY A 44 7.92 4.89 -16.14
C GLY A 44 7.62 4.07 -17.39
N PRO A 45 8.39 3.01 -17.65
CA PRO A 45 8.13 2.08 -18.74
C PRO A 45 6.89 1.26 -18.44
N VAL A 46 5.98 1.21 -19.40
CA VAL A 46 4.76 0.39 -19.28
C VAL A 46 5.04 -1.09 -19.47
N TYR A 47 4.41 -1.91 -18.64
CA TYR A 47 4.31 -3.34 -18.78
C TYR A 47 2.88 -3.70 -19.19
N ILE A 48 2.74 -4.58 -20.19
CA ILE A 48 1.45 -4.99 -20.74
C ILE A 48 1.30 -6.50 -20.57
N ASP A 49 0.28 -6.92 -19.81
CA ASP A 49 -0.13 -8.32 -19.71
C ASP A 49 -1.62 -8.45 -20.05
N GLY A 50 -1.90 -8.94 -21.25
CA GLY A 50 -3.26 -8.96 -21.80
C GLY A 50 -3.83 -7.55 -21.93
N ASP A 51 -4.90 -7.29 -21.17
CA ASP A 51 -5.56 -5.97 -21.12
C ASP A 51 -5.06 -5.09 -19.96
N THR A 52 -4.20 -5.61 -19.10
CA THR A 52 -3.67 -4.89 -17.94
C THR A 52 -2.42 -4.09 -18.32
N LEU A 53 -2.44 -2.80 -17.99
CA LEU A 53 -1.29 -1.91 -18.09
C LEU A 53 -0.75 -1.64 -16.68
N SER A 54 0.57 -1.70 -16.51
CA SER A 54 1.20 -1.36 -15.24
C SER A 54 2.53 -0.64 -15.42
N ILE A 55 2.98 0.06 -14.38
CA ILE A 55 4.33 0.62 -14.26
C ILE A 55 4.86 0.19 -12.89
N ALA A 56 6.06 -0.39 -12.84
CA ALA A 56 6.69 -0.84 -11.59
C ALA A 56 5.80 -1.77 -10.72
N GLY A 57 4.88 -2.52 -11.35
CA GLY A 57 3.92 -3.40 -10.66
C GLY A 57 2.63 -2.71 -10.19
N ILE A 58 2.49 -1.40 -10.35
CA ILE A 58 1.26 -0.65 -10.07
C ILE A 58 0.34 -0.73 -11.29
N THR A 59 -0.88 -1.24 -11.09
CA THR A 59 -1.89 -1.35 -12.15
C THR A 59 -2.50 0.02 -12.47
N LEU A 60 -2.61 0.35 -13.76
CA LEU A 60 -3.15 1.61 -14.24
C LEU A 60 -4.59 1.44 -14.72
N ASN A 61 -5.55 1.66 -13.82
CA ASN A 61 -6.98 1.61 -14.09
C ASN A 61 -7.41 2.85 -14.90
N ASN A 62 -8.41 2.70 -15.79
CA ASN A 62 -8.91 3.77 -16.67
C ASN A 62 -7.90 4.39 -17.64
N ALA A 63 -6.64 3.90 -17.66
CA ALA A 63 -5.66 4.27 -18.66
C ALA A 63 -6.23 3.93 -20.04
N GLN A 64 -6.26 4.92 -20.94
CA GLN A 64 -6.70 4.67 -22.29
C GLN A 64 -5.67 3.75 -22.94
N ASN A 65 -6.05 2.54 -23.34
CA ASN A 65 -5.15 1.60 -24.00
C ASN A 65 -4.85 2.10 -25.43
N THR A 66 -4.08 3.17 -25.53
CA THR A 66 -3.69 3.82 -26.76
C THR A 66 -2.53 3.06 -27.38
N ASN A 67 -2.76 1.83 -27.90
CA ASN A 67 -1.74 1.05 -28.64
C ASN A 67 -0.32 1.16 -28.05
N PHE A 68 -0.18 1.11 -26.72
CA PHE A 68 1.13 1.23 -26.11
C PHE A 68 1.99 0.05 -26.51
N SER A 69 3.27 0.31 -26.72
CA SER A 69 4.24 -0.78 -26.89
C SER A 69 4.85 -1.13 -25.54
N GLN A 70 5.19 -2.40 -25.34
CA GLN A 70 5.93 -2.85 -24.16
C GLN A 70 7.17 -1.97 -23.94
N GLY A 71 7.32 -1.40 -22.74
CA GLY A 71 8.44 -0.56 -22.36
C GLY A 71 8.38 0.89 -22.85
N GLU A 72 7.29 1.31 -23.51
CA GLU A 72 7.05 2.72 -23.82
C GLU A 72 6.94 3.53 -22.53
N LEU A 73 7.52 4.74 -22.51
CA LEU A 73 7.54 5.58 -21.33
C LEU A 73 6.23 6.38 -21.25
N LEU A 74 5.60 6.33 -20.09
CA LEU A 74 4.35 7.02 -19.82
C LEU A 74 4.47 7.84 -18.55
N GLU A 75 3.96 9.05 -18.63
CA GLU A 75 3.63 9.92 -17.51
C GLU A 75 2.17 9.73 -17.14
N VAL A 76 1.88 9.58 -15.85
CA VAL A 76 0.53 9.34 -15.33
C VAL A 76 0.21 10.33 -14.22
N SER A 77 -0.98 10.92 -14.28
CA SER A 77 -1.62 11.62 -13.17
C SER A 77 -2.94 10.94 -12.84
N GLY A 78 -3.29 10.94 -11.56
CA GLY A 78 -4.40 10.19 -11.03
C GLY A 78 -4.33 10.10 -9.52
N TYR A 79 -5.01 9.09 -8.98
CA TYR A 79 -5.08 8.83 -7.56
C TYR A 79 -5.00 7.32 -7.31
N ASN A 80 -4.54 6.93 -6.12
CA ASN A 80 -4.59 5.53 -5.70
C ASN A 80 -6.05 5.06 -5.65
N ASP A 81 -6.36 3.99 -6.37
CA ASP A 81 -7.70 3.39 -6.43
C ASP A 81 -7.83 2.23 -5.44
N SER A 82 -6.75 1.47 -5.26
CA SER A 82 -6.60 0.45 -4.22
C SER A 82 -5.12 0.15 -4.01
N THR A 83 -4.80 -0.82 -3.14
CA THR A 83 -3.43 -1.30 -2.95
C THR A 83 -2.81 -1.73 -4.28
N ASN A 84 -1.72 -1.08 -4.68
CA ASN A 84 -1.02 -1.25 -5.97
C ASN A 84 -1.86 -0.95 -7.23
N SER A 85 -2.85 -0.06 -7.17
CA SER A 85 -3.52 0.43 -8.37
C SER A 85 -3.79 1.93 -8.33
N ILE A 86 -3.71 2.56 -9.50
CA ILE A 86 -3.99 3.98 -9.71
C ILE A 86 -5.13 4.08 -10.70
N ALA A 87 -6.15 4.89 -10.37
CA ALA A 87 -7.12 5.37 -11.34
C ALA A 87 -6.52 6.54 -12.10
N VAL A 88 -6.18 6.30 -13.36
CA VAL A 88 -5.58 7.28 -14.25
C VAL A 88 -6.62 8.31 -14.68
N THR A 89 -6.35 9.58 -14.40
CA THR A 89 -7.17 10.71 -14.84
C THR A 89 -6.52 11.47 -15.99
N TYR A 90 -5.19 11.40 -16.11
CA TYR A 90 -4.44 11.91 -17.24
C TYR A 90 -3.22 11.05 -17.53
N GLN A 91 -2.83 10.94 -18.80
CA GLN A 91 -1.65 10.21 -19.23
C GLN A 91 -0.99 10.88 -20.44
N ALA A 92 0.33 10.82 -20.55
CA ALA A 92 1.09 11.34 -21.69
C ALA A 92 2.31 10.48 -22.02
N VAL A 93 2.54 10.22 -23.31
CA VAL A 93 3.74 9.50 -23.78
C VAL A 93 4.97 10.38 -23.61
N ILE A 94 6.00 9.85 -22.94
CA ILE A 94 7.30 10.48 -22.80
C ILE A 94 8.16 10.06 -23.99
N SER A 95 8.44 11.02 -24.89
CA SER A 95 9.23 10.77 -26.11
C SER A 95 10.75 10.86 -25.89
N ASN A 96 11.17 11.50 -24.79
CA ASN A 96 12.57 11.64 -24.43
C ASN A 96 13.01 10.40 -23.64
N SER A 97 13.85 9.55 -24.23
CA SER A 97 14.35 8.36 -23.54
C SER A 97 15.33 8.67 -22.41
N GLN A 98 15.71 9.93 -22.21
CA GLN A 98 16.57 10.41 -21.13
C GLN A 98 15.80 11.29 -20.15
N GLU A 99 14.47 11.28 -20.21
CA GLU A 99 13.66 11.89 -19.16
C GLU A 99 13.95 11.17 -17.84
N GLU A 100 14.02 11.95 -16.76
CA GLU A 100 14.03 11.41 -15.42
C GLU A 100 12.66 10.79 -15.15
N LEU A 101 12.70 9.54 -14.71
CA LEU A 101 11.57 8.73 -14.36
C LEU A 101 11.42 8.76 -12.85
N GLU A 102 10.18 8.62 -12.41
CA GLU A 102 9.76 8.75 -11.02
C GLU A 102 8.83 7.57 -10.75
N LEU A 103 9.32 6.63 -9.95
CA LEU A 103 8.73 5.32 -9.79
C LEU A 103 8.42 5.09 -8.33
N LEU A 104 7.22 4.58 -8.06
CA LEU A 104 6.78 4.17 -6.74
C LEU A 104 6.62 2.66 -6.69
N GLY A 105 6.97 2.04 -5.57
CA GLY A 105 6.68 0.63 -5.37
C GLY A 105 7.35 0.01 -4.16
N ASN A 106 7.03 -1.24 -3.88
CA ASN A 106 7.67 -2.01 -2.83
C ASN A 106 8.86 -2.81 -3.38
N ILE A 107 9.99 -2.75 -2.68
CA ILE A 107 11.22 -3.47 -3.03
C ILE A 107 10.99 -4.98 -2.98
N SER A 108 11.41 -5.67 -4.03
CA SER A 108 11.55 -7.13 -4.05
C SER A 108 12.91 -7.54 -4.59
N ASN A 109 13.33 -8.78 -4.33
CA ASN A 109 14.61 -9.33 -4.81
C ASN A 109 15.83 -8.44 -4.53
N LEU A 110 15.85 -7.73 -3.39
CA LEU A 110 16.97 -6.88 -3.00
C LEU A 110 18.27 -7.67 -2.95
N ASN A 111 19.25 -7.23 -3.73
CA ASN A 111 20.60 -7.76 -3.75
C ASN A 111 21.60 -6.63 -3.47
N THR A 112 22.04 -6.56 -2.22
CA THR A 112 22.98 -5.55 -1.75
C THR A 112 24.39 -5.72 -2.30
N GLN A 113 24.74 -6.89 -2.83
CA GLN A 113 26.04 -7.13 -3.46
C GLN A 113 26.09 -6.58 -4.89
N SER A 114 25.02 -6.77 -5.67
CA SER A 114 24.92 -6.20 -7.02
C SER A 114 24.40 -4.77 -7.05
N GLY A 115 23.85 -4.27 -5.93
CA GLY A 115 23.20 -2.96 -5.86
C GLY A 115 21.96 -2.91 -6.74
N THR A 116 21.12 -3.94 -6.66
CA THR A 116 19.89 -4.04 -7.46
C THR A 116 18.69 -4.49 -6.63
N PHE A 117 17.49 -4.09 -7.03
CA PHE A 117 16.22 -4.66 -6.58
C PHE A 117 15.17 -4.56 -7.69
N ASN A 118 13.97 -5.09 -7.43
CA ASN A 118 12.85 -5.05 -8.35
C ASN A 118 11.72 -4.18 -7.78
N LEU A 119 11.10 -3.35 -8.63
CA LEU A 119 9.76 -2.80 -8.41
C LEU A 119 8.80 -3.43 -9.42
N GLY A 120 7.94 -4.34 -8.95
CA GLY A 120 7.24 -5.26 -9.83
C GLY A 120 8.23 -6.03 -10.71
N ASP A 121 8.03 -5.97 -12.03
CA ASP A 121 8.93 -6.62 -13.00
C ASP A 121 10.15 -5.77 -13.39
N LEU A 122 10.23 -4.53 -12.93
CA LEU A 122 11.27 -3.59 -13.33
C LEU A 122 12.51 -3.74 -12.46
N LEU A 123 13.64 -4.06 -13.08
CA LEU A 123 14.94 -4.10 -12.41
C LEU A 123 15.45 -2.67 -12.18
N ILE A 124 15.74 -2.35 -10.93
CA ILE A 124 16.37 -1.11 -10.50
C ILE A 124 17.82 -1.37 -10.15
N ASN A 125 18.74 -0.59 -10.71
CA ASN A 125 20.15 -0.56 -10.37
C ASN A 125 20.46 0.73 -9.61
N TYR A 126 20.73 0.59 -8.32
CA TYR A 126 20.94 1.71 -7.39
C TYR A 126 22.42 1.87 -6.98
N GLN A 127 23.36 1.21 -7.67
CA GLN A 127 24.79 1.26 -7.31
C GLN A 127 25.38 2.67 -7.24
N GLN A 128 24.80 3.62 -7.95
CA GLN A 128 25.26 5.02 -8.01
C GLN A 128 24.23 6.00 -7.44
N ALA A 129 23.12 5.50 -6.90
CA ALA A 129 22.06 6.34 -6.39
C ALA A 129 22.46 6.96 -5.03
N GLU A 130 21.95 8.15 -4.78
CA GLU A 130 21.74 8.62 -3.41
C GLU A 130 20.64 7.76 -2.78
N VAL A 131 20.85 7.26 -1.56
CA VAL A 131 19.89 6.38 -0.89
C VAL A 131 19.57 6.97 0.46
N GLU A 132 18.33 7.41 0.63
CA GLU A 132 17.77 7.86 1.90
C GLU A 132 17.00 6.69 2.53
N GLY A 133 17.26 6.40 3.81
CA GLY A 133 16.66 5.25 4.49
C GLY A 133 17.30 3.88 4.25
N ALA A 134 16.69 2.87 4.86
CA ALA A 134 17.17 1.49 4.82
C ALA A 134 16.38 0.64 3.81
N LEU A 135 17.06 0.14 2.78
CA LEU A 135 16.44 -0.73 1.78
C LEU A 135 16.26 -2.15 2.32
N ASN A 136 15.03 -2.65 2.28
CA ASN A 136 14.65 -4.01 2.65
C ASN A 136 13.60 -4.53 1.66
N ASN A 137 13.48 -5.85 1.49
CA ASN A 137 12.32 -6.38 0.76
C ASN A 137 11.02 -5.98 1.48
N GLY A 138 10.00 -5.62 0.71
CA GLY A 138 8.73 -5.06 1.20
C GLY A 138 8.79 -3.56 1.53
N GLN A 139 9.95 -2.91 1.47
CA GLN A 139 10.06 -1.47 1.71
C GLN A 139 9.42 -0.69 0.56
N PHE A 140 8.44 0.16 0.84
CA PHE A 140 7.94 1.14 -0.13
C PHE A 140 9.00 2.21 -0.36
N VAL A 141 9.30 2.49 -1.62
CA VAL A 141 10.29 3.47 -2.02
C VAL A 141 9.80 4.30 -3.20
N GLU A 142 10.35 5.50 -3.27
CA GLU A 142 10.38 6.32 -4.47
C GLU A 142 11.75 6.19 -5.13
N VAL A 143 11.76 6.05 -6.45
CA VAL A 143 12.98 5.89 -7.24
C VAL A 143 12.97 6.90 -8.37
N GLU A 144 13.97 7.77 -8.36
CA GLU A 144 14.29 8.61 -9.51
C GLU A 144 15.41 7.98 -10.33
N GLY A 145 15.33 8.12 -11.66
CA GLY A 145 16.41 7.69 -12.52
C GLY A 145 16.07 7.65 -13.99
N VAL A 146 16.89 6.95 -14.78
CA VAL A 146 16.69 6.87 -16.24
C VAL A 146 16.62 5.43 -16.71
N LEU A 147 15.74 5.17 -17.69
CA LEU A 147 15.68 3.88 -18.35
C LEU A 147 16.91 3.68 -19.25
N ASN A 148 17.65 2.59 -19.03
CA ASN A 148 18.77 2.18 -19.85
C ASN A 148 18.70 0.67 -20.13
N GLU A 149 18.63 0.29 -21.40
CA GLU A 149 18.64 -1.13 -21.82
C GLU A 149 17.67 -2.04 -21.03
N GLY A 150 16.47 -1.53 -20.71
CA GLY A 150 15.40 -2.31 -20.05
C GLY A 150 15.47 -2.38 -18.52
N HIS A 151 16.37 -1.64 -17.87
CA HIS A 151 16.40 -1.47 -16.41
C HIS A 151 16.59 0.01 -16.06
N ILE A 152 16.26 0.39 -14.82
CA ILE A 152 16.44 1.75 -14.33
C ILE A 152 17.84 1.89 -13.75
N ILE A 153 18.56 2.92 -14.19
CA ILE A 153 19.74 3.41 -13.49
C ILE A 153 19.23 4.50 -12.54
N ALA A 154 19.14 4.17 -11.26
CA ALA A 154 18.63 5.08 -10.25
C ALA A 154 19.67 6.16 -9.94
N THR A 155 19.20 7.41 -9.86
CA THR A 155 19.92 8.57 -9.35
C THR A 155 19.61 8.78 -7.87
N GLU A 156 18.39 8.48 -7.45
CA GLU A 156 17.92 8.56 -6.07
C GLU A 156 17.00 7.38 -5.73
N VAL A 157 17.07 6.91 -4.49
CA VAL A 157 16.12 5.97 -3.90
C VAL A 157 15.76 6.49 -2.52
N ASP A 158 14.55 7.00 -2.37
CA ASP A 158 14.02 7.43 -1.08
C ASP A 158 13.16 6.32 -0.46
N ALA A 159 13.65 5.75 0.64
CA ALA A 159 12.95 4.78 1.47
C ALA A 159 12.53 5.36 2.83
N GLU A 160 12.88 6.62 3.10
CA GLU A 160 12.51 7.33 4.31
C GLU A 160 11.13 7.98 4.14
N GLN A 161 10.32 7.92 5.19
CA GLN A 161 9.22 8.88 5.33
C GLN A 161 9.71 9.94 6.29
N ASN A 162 10.47 10.90 5.78
CA ASN A 162 11.01 12.00 6.59
C ASN A 162 9.90 13.00 6.95
N LEU A 163 9.09 12.62 7.95
CA LEU A 163 8.05 13.47 8.50
C LEU A 163 8.64 14.38 9.57
N ASN A 164 8.87 15.65 9.25
CA ASN A 164 9.24 16.68 10.22
C ASN A 164 8.04 17.15 11.05
N PHE A 165 7.24 16.20 11.55
CA PHE A 165 6.01 16.46 12.28
C PHE A 165 6.25 16.56 13.79
N ASN A 166 5.40 17.35 14.46
CA ASN A 166 5.38 17.48 15.92
C ASN A 166 3.93 17.50 16.40
N ASP A 167 3.70 17.52 17.72
CA ASP A 167 2.34 17.46 18.28
C ASP A 167 1.42 18.63 17.87
N ASN A 168 1.95 19.70 17.27
CA ASN A 168 1.14 20.80 16.71
C ASN A 168 0.87 20.65 15.20
N THR A 169 1.38 19.60 14.56
CA THR A 169 1.11 19.31 13.16
C THR A 169 -0.30 18.75 13.04
N GLN A 170 -1.17 19.52 12.39
CA GLN A 170 -2.45 19.08 11.87
C GLN A 170 -2.31 18.90 10.36
N THR A 171 -2.94 17.86 9.83
CA THR A 171 -2.94 17.57 8.40
C THR A 171 -4.35 17.17 7.98
N GLU A 172 -4.69 17.54 6.76
CA GLU A 172 -5.85 17.02 6.04
C GLU A 172 -5.29 16.03 5.02
N LEU A 173 -5.80 14.80 5.01
CA LEU A 173 -5.40 13.77 4.07
C LEU A 173 -6.60 13.39 3.21
N GLU A 174 -6.55 13.69 1.93
CA GLU A 174 -7.51 13.19 0.96
C GLU A 174 -6.97 11.94 0.26
N GLY A 175 -7.80 10.90 0.13
CA GLY A 175 -7.37 9.70 -0.58
C GLY A 175 -8.33 8.55 -0.49
N VAL A 176 -7.78 7.36 -0.76
CA VAL A 176 -8.50 6.09 -0.68
C VAL A 176 -7.94 5.25 0.47
N ILE A 177 -8.84 4.63 1.23
CA ILE A 177 -8.50 3.61 2.22
C ILE A 177 -7.93 2.38 1.51
N THR A 178 -6.69 2.03 1.78
CA THR A 178 -5.99 0.87 1.19
C THR A 178 -5.79 -0.28 2.18
N PHE A 179 -6.06 -0.04 3.47
CA PHE A 179 -6.05 -1.05 4.52
C PHE A 179 -6.92 -0.56 5.67
N VAL A 180 -7.61 -1.49 6.31
CA VAL A 180 -8.34 -1.34 7.58
C VAL A 180 -8.01 -2.59 8.38
N ASN A 181 -7.56 -2.42 9.62
CA ASN A 181 -7.36 -3.56 10.51
C ASN A 181 -8.70 -4.13 10.99
N ASN A 182 -8.69 -5.33 11.55
CA ASN A 182 -9.92 -6.03 11.93
C ASN A 182 -10.73 -5.27 12.99
N ASP A 183 -10.04 -4.57 13.90
CA ASP A 183 -10.66 -3.77 14.96
C ASP A 183 -11.18 -2.38 14.50
N GLU A 184 -10.99 -2.02 13.23
CA GLU A 184 -11.32 -0.70 12.66
C GLU A 184 -10.65 0.49 13.40
N THR A 185 -9.53 0.24 14.09
CA THR A 185 -8.76 1.23 14.86
C THR A 185 -7.56 1.79 14.10
N LEU A 186 -7.20 1.20 12.96
CA LEU A 186 -6.11 1.62 12.10
C LEU A 186 -6.52 1.54 10.64
N ILE A 187 -6.34 2.64 9.92
CA ILE A 187 -6.47 2.67 8.46
C ILE A 187 -5.17 3.11 7.81
N THR A 188 -4.97 2.69 6.56
CA THR A 188 -3.94 3.26 5.68
C THR A 188 -4.59 4.00 4.53
N ILE A 189 -4.21 5.26 4.32
CA ILE A 189 -4.64 6.08 3.18
C ILE A 189 -3.54 6.07 2.11
N ASN A 190 -3.92 5.87 0.84
CA ASN A 190 -3.03 5.96 -0.32
C ASN A 190 -1.80 5.04 -0.23
N SER A 191 -1.92 3.85 0.40
CA SER A 191 -0.83 2.90 0.69
C SER A 191 0.36 3.48 1.49
N LYS A 192 0.22 4.70 2.04
CA LYS A 192 1.32 5.48 2.60
C LYS A 192 1.06 5.88 4.04
N TRP A 193 -0.09 6.48 4.30
CA TRP A 193 -0.38 7.18 5.55
C TRP A 193 -1.18 6.31 6.49
N GLN A 194 -0.54 5.79 7.53
CA GLN A 194 -1.24 5.11 8.62
C GLN A 194 -1.88 6.13 9.57
N VAL A 195 -3.17 5.97 9.81
CA VAL A 195 -3.97 6.84 10.67
C VAL A 195 -4.70 5.98 11.68
N ALA A 196 -4.46 6.24 12.96
CA ALA A 196 -5.19 5.62 14.06
C ALA A 196 -6.56 6.30 14.24
N ILE A 197 -7.52 5.51 14.70
CA ILE A 197 -8.91 5.87 14.96
C ILE A 197 -9.23 5.50 16.39
N ASN A 198 -10.03 6.32 17.08
CA ASN A 198 -10.53 6.00 18.41
C ASN A 198 -11.93 6.55 18.64
N ASP A 199 -12.48 6.33 19.84
CA ASP A 199 -13.81 6.79 20.25
C ASP A 199 -14.05 8.32 20.16
N GLN A 200 -13.00 9.12 19.95
CA GLN A 200 -13.10 10.57 19.78
C GLN A 200 -13.06 11.02 18.32
N THR A 201 -12.72 10.13 17.38
CA THR A 201 -12.75 10.40 15.95
C THR A 201 -14.20 10.63 15.52
N GLN A 202 -14.45 11.75 14.85
CA GLN A 202 -15.77 12.08 14.28
C GLN A 202 -15.89 11.52 12.87
N PHE A 203 -17.12 11.18 12.47
CA PHE A 203 -17.42 10.70 11.13
C PHE A 203 -18.48 11.62 10.50
N GLU A 204 -18.24 12.06 9.27
CA GLU A 204 -19.17 12.84 8.45
C GLU A 204 -19.56 12.05 7.20
N ASP A 205 -20.84 12.10 6.83
CA ASP A 205 -21.42 11.37 5.69
C ASP A 205 -21.20 9.83 5.68
N GLY A 206 -20.91 9.27 6.85
CA GLY A 206 -20.81 7.83 7.09
C GLY A 206 -20.60 7.51 8.57
N THR A 207 -20.14 6.29 8.84
CA THR A 207 -19.82 5.76 10.17
C THR A 207 -18.60 4.86 10.10
N ALA A 208 -18.12 4.35 11.24
CA ALA A 208 -17.01 3.39 11.28
C ALA A 208 -17.20 2.20 10.33
N THR A 209 -18.44 1.70 10.17
CA THR A 209 -18.74 0.58 9.24
C THR A 209 -18.53 0.93 7.76
N ASN A 210 -18.24 2.18 7.43
CA ASN A 210 -17.88 2.63 6.08
C ASN A 210 -16.36 2.66 5.86
N LEU A 211 -15.57 2.34 6.88
CA LEU A 211 -14.12 2.13 6.77
C LEU A 211 -13.88 0.81 6.05
N ILE A 212 -13.95 0.85 4.73
CA ILE A 212 -13.68 -0.29 3.86
C ILE A 212 -12.60 0.09 2.85
N THR A 213 -11.80 -0.89 2.45
CA THR A 213 -10.80 -0.69 1.39
C THR A 213 -11.47 -0.21 0.10
N GLY A 214 -10.88 0.80 -0.53
CA GLY A 214 -11.38 1.49 -1.72
C GLY A 214 -12.32 2.66 -1.42
N GLN A 215 -12.75 2.86 -0.17
CA GLN A 215 -13.53 4.04 0.20
C GLN A 215 -12.67 5.30 0.13
N ARG A 216 -13.19 6.33 -0.54
CA ARG A 216 -12.59 7.66 -0.56
C ARG A 216 -12.96 8.44 0.67
N VAL A 217 -11.97 9.07 1.27
CA VAL A 217 -12.12 9.85 2.49
C VAL A 217 -11.26 11.11 2.46
N GLU A 218 -11.72 12.10 3.20
CA GLU A 218 -10.93 13.21 3.69
C GLU A 218 -10.75 13.03 5.20
N VAL A 219 -9.50 13.09 5.67
CA VAL A 219 -9.14 12.78 7.06
C VAL A 219 -8.41 13.96 7.67
N ASP A 220 -9.05 14.66 8.60
CA ASP A 220 -8.36 15.55 9.52
C ASP A 220 -7.64 14.73 10.57
N ALA A 221 -6.32 14.86 10.66
CA ALA A 221 -5.51 14.16 11.64
C ALA A 221 -4.50 15.06 12.36
N GLN A 222 -4.21 14.69 13.60
CA GLN A 222 -3.16 15.30 14.41
C GLN A 222 -2.02 14.30 14.59
N TRP A 223 -0.78 14.77 14.39
CA TRP A 223 0.39 13.95 14.70
C TRP A 223 0.57 13.77 16.20
N GLN A 224 0.81 12.53 16.63
CA GLN A 224 1.12 12.16 18.01
C GLN A 224 2.57 11.69 18.11
N GLN A 225 3.48 12.58 18.53
CA GLN A 225 4.91 12.33 18.54
C GLN A 225 5.31 11.15 19.44
N ASN A 226 4.62 10.93 20.56
CA ASN A 226 4.92 9.82 21.47
C ASN A 226 4.63 8.44 20.86
N ASN A 227 3.67 8.38 19.93
CA ASN A 227 3.25 7.16 19.26
C ASN A 227 3.79 7.09 17.82
N ASN A 228 4.42 8.17 17.34
CA ASN A 228 4.90 8.31 15.97
C ASN A 228 3.79 8.00 14.93
N GLN A 229 2.58 8.52 15.17
CA GLN A 229 1.40 8.21 14.34
C GLN A 229 0.50 9.43 14.14
N LEU A 230 -0.29 9.40 13.07
CA LEU A 230 -1.44 10.27 12.90
C LEU A 230 -2.63 9.72 13.68
N LEU A 231 -3.35 10.58 14.38
CA LEU A 231 -4.64 10.27 15.01
C LEU A 231 -5.74 11.08 14.33
N ALA A 232 -6.74 10.39 13.77
CA ALA A 232 -7.88 11.03 13.13
C ALA A 232 -8.74 11.79 14.14
N THR A 233 -9.02 13.06 13.84
CA THR A 233 -10.02 13.86 14.56
C THR A 233 -11.36 13.85 13.84
N ASN A 234 -11.36 13.80 12.51
CA ASN A 234 -12.55 13.72 11.67
C ASN A 234 -12.26 12.89 10.42
N ILE A 235 -13.24 12.10 9.96
CA ILE A 235 -13.21 11.35 8.70
C ILE A 235 -14.50 11.66 7.95
N GLU A 236 -14.40 12.34 6.81
CA GLU A 236 -15.52 12.60 5.90
C GLU A 236 -15.49 11.58 4.75
N PHE A 237 -16.63 10.93 4.49
CA PHE A 237 -16.75 9.93 3.43
C PHE A 237 -17.30 10.55 2.15
N ASP A 238 -16.59 10.35 1.02
CA ASP A 238 -17.11 10.77 -0.28
C ASP A 238 -18.32 9.91 -0.68
N SER A 239 -19.50 10.54 -0.72
CA SER A 239 -20.78 9.94 -1.11
C SER A 239 -20.86 9.49 -2.57
N SER A 240 -19.91 9.91 -3.42
CA SER A 240 -19.92 9.64 -4.86
C SER A 240 -19.21 8.34 -5.26
N ASN A 241 -18.57 7.65 -4.31
CA ASN A 241 -17.74 6.51 -4.64
C ASN A 241 -18.57 5.27 -5.00
N THR A 242 -18.31 4.75 -6.20
CA THR A 242 -18.75 3.42 -6.64
C THR A 242 -18.04 2.36 -5.82
N ASP A 243 -18.71 1.24 -5.53
CA ASP A 243 -18.12 0.06 -4.87
C ASP A 243 -16.66 -0.16 -5.30
N PRO A 244 -15.73 -0.49 -4.37
CA PRO A 244 -14.34 -0.78 -4.70
C PRO A 244 -14.27 -1.73 -5.90
N THR A 245 -13.62 -1.27 -6.96
CA THR A 245 -13.50 -2.02 -8.24
C THR A 245 -12.71 -3.31 -8.07
N VAL A 246 -11.87 -3.38 -7.03
CA VAL A 246 -11.03 -4.53 -6.69
C VAL A 246 -10.86 -4.61 -5.16
N THR A 247 -11.38 -5.67 -4.54
CA THR A 247 -10.99 -6.07 -3.18
C THR A 247 -9.62 -6.74 -3.23
N ASN A 248 -8.54 -5.96 -3.34
CA ASN A 248 -7.22 -6.55 -3.14
C ASN A 248 -7.13 -6.99 -1.68
N TYR A 249 -6.84 -8.28 -1.53
CA TYR A 249 -6.92 -9.05 -0.30
C TYR A 249 -6.07 -8.41 0.80
N THR A 250 -6.70 -8.10 1.93
CA THR A 250 -5.96 -8.01 3.19
C THR A 250 -5.69 -9.43 3.68
N PHE A 251 -4.96 -9.57 4.77
CA PHE A 251 -4.91 -10.82 5.50
C PHE A 251 -4.90 -10.53 6.99
N SER A 252 -5.37 -11.52 7.74
CA SER A 252 -5.20 -11.65 9.17
C SER A 252 -4.84 -13.11 9.43
N VAL A 253 -3.86 -13.31 10.31
CA VAL A 253 -3.42 -14.63 10.72
C VAL A 253 -2.89 -14.60 12.15
N SER A 254 -3.58 -15.35 13.01
CA SER A 254 -3.09 -15.60 14.36
C SER A 254 -2.25 -16.87 14.44
N GLY A 255 -1.14 -16.83 15.18
CA GLY A 255 -0.28 -17.99 15.39
C GLY A 255 1.04 -17.71 16.08
N GLN A 256 1.80 -18.77 16.37
CA GLN A 256 3.14 -18.63 16.90
C GLN A 256 4.10 -18.12 15.80
N VAL A 257 4.68 -16.95 16.02
CA VAL A 257 5.58 -16.29 15.07
C VAL A 257 7.02 -16.75 15.31
N SER A 258 7.74 -16.99 14.21
CA SER A 258 9.20 -17.00 14.18
C SER A 258 9.69 -15.90 13.26
N VAL A 259 10.83 -15.25 13.54
CA VAL A 259 11.34 -14.15 12.73
C VAL A 259 12.78 -14.38 12.31
N SER A 260 13.06 -14.20 11.02
CA SER A 260 14.41 -14.15 10.45
C SER A 260 14.46 -13.14 9.32
N ASP A 261 15.44 -12.25 9.30
CA ASP A 261 15.69 -11.29 8.21
C ASP A 261 14.43 -10.52 7.75
N ASN A 262 13.71 -9.91 8.70
CA ASN A 262 12.44 -9.19 8.49
C ASN A 262 11.29 -10.05 7.91
N ILE A 263 11.42 -11.36 7.93
CA ILE A 263 10.36 -12.30 7.55
C ILE A 263 9.84 -12.95 8.83
N ALA A 264 8.59 -12.65 9.17
CA ALA A 264 7.81 -13.39 10.12
C ALA A 264 7.25 -14.65 9.45
N THR A 265 7.25 -15.77 10.17
CA THR A 265 6.73 -17.05 9.67
C THR A 265 5.74 -17.63 10.65
N ILE A 266 4.54 -17.95 10.16
CA ILE A 266 3.49 -18.70 10.87
C ILE A 266 3.15 -19.93 10.04
N ASN A 267 3.25 -21.12 10.64
CA ASN A 267 2.96 -22.41 10.00
C ASN A 267 3.68 -22.67 8.66
N GLY A 268 4.84 -22.04 8.47
CA GLY A 268 5.63 -22.13 7.21
C GLY A 268 5.25 -21.12 6.12
N ASN A 269 4.27 -20.24 6.37
CA ASN A 269 3.92 -19.12 5.51
C ASN A 269 4.74 -17.89 5.90
N ASN A 270 5.21 -17.13 4.92
CA ASN A 270 6.09 -15.97 5.12
C ASN A 270 5.31 -14.66 5.02
N PHE A 271 5.57 -13.77 5.98
CA PHE A 271 4.99 -12.44 6.12
C PHE A 271 6.14 -11.44 6.27
N THR A 272 6.17 -10.44 5.41
CA THR A 272 7.29 -9.49 5.34
C THR A 272 6.99 -8.31 6.26
N LEU A 273 7.85 -8.11 7.24
CA LEU A 273 7.85 -6.92 8.09
C LEU A 273 8.50 -5.76 7.32
N THR A 274 7.86 -4.59 7.37
CA THR A 274 8.31 -3.37 6.67
C THR A 274 8.57 -2.27 7.69
N ASN A 275 9.05 -1.11 7.26
CA ASN A 275 9.12 0.08 8.13
C ASN A 275 7.73 0.68 8.44
N GLN A 276 6.68 0.24 7.74
CA GLN A 276 5.29 0.58 8.00
C GLN A 276 4.59 -0.44 8.91
N THR A 277 5.26 -1.53 9.32
CA THR A 277 4.65 -2.46 10.29
C THR A 277 4.49 -1.77 11.63
N ARG A 278 3.24 -1.60 12.05
CA ARG A 278 2.87 -1.10 13.38
C ARG A 278 2.94 -2.25 14.39
N TYR A 279 3.57 -1.97 15.53
CA TYR A 279 3.71 -2.91 16.62
C TYR A 279 2.86 -2.44 17.80
N GLU A 280 1.81 -3.19 18.10
CA GLU A 280 0.86 -2.98 19.21
C GLU A 280 1.40 -3.60 20.51
N ASP A 281 0.75 -3.36 21.64
CA ASP A 281 1.01 -4.04 22.93
C ASP A 281 2.45 -4.02 23.47
N GLY A 282 3.21 -2.98 23.09
CA GLY A 282 4.61 -2.85 23.46
C GLY A 282 5.54 -3.82 22.74
N LEU A 283 5.08 -4.42 21.64
CA LEU A 283 5.90 -5.19 20.72
C LEU A 283 6.90 -4.27 20.01
N THR A 284 8.00 -4.89 19.56
CA THR A 284 8.92 -4.34 18.59
C THR A 284 9.33 -5.45 17.63
N ALA A 285 9.96 -5.11 16.51
CA ALA A 285 10.54 -6.09 15.59
C ALA A 285 11.45 -7.14 16.29
N GLN A 286 12.07 -6.78 17.43
CA GLN A 286 12.95 -7.68 18.18
C GLN A 286 12.22 -8.59 19.17
N THR A 287 10.95 -8.29 19.51
CA THR A 287 10.19 -9.06 20.51
C THR A 287 9.21 -10.06 19.91
N LEU A 288 8.97 -10.02 18.60
CA LEU A 288 7.97 -10.88 17.94
C LEU A 288 8.30 -12.37 18.01
N ASN A 289 9.58 -12.73 17.94
CA ASN A 289 9.99 -14.12 17.78
C ASN A 289 9.60 -15.00 18.99
N GLY A 290 8.79 -16.01 18.73
CA GLY A 290 8.26 -16.97 19.69
C GLY A 290 6.93 -16.58 20.32
N GLN A 291 6.44 -15.35 20.10
CA GLN A 291 5.15 -14.89 20.58
C GLN A 291 4.01 -15.51 19.77
N TRP A 292 2.85 -15.60 20.40
CA TRP A 292 1.59 -15.86 19.71
C TRP A 292 1.01 -14.49 19.35
N LEU A 293 0.92 -14.20 18.07
CA LEU A 293 0.56 -12.88 17.56
C LEU A 293 -0.54 -13.02 16.51
N GLU A 294 -1.34 -11.96 16.36
CA GLU A 294 -2.09 -11.69 15.15
C GLU A 294 -1.22 -10.82 14.24
N LEU A 295 -1.12 -11.21 12.96
CA LEU A 295 -0.49 -10.41 11.92
C LEU A 295 -1.55 -10.02 10.89
N GLU A 296 -1.69 -8.72 10.69
CA GLU A 296 -2.56 -8.15 9.67
C GLU A 296 -1.77 -7.43 8.59
N GLY A 297 -2.31 -7.39 7.38
CA GLY A 297 -1.70 -6.60 6.32
C GLY A 297 -2.30 -6.74 4.94
N THR A 298 -1.49 -6.48 3.93
CA THR A 298 -1.90 -6.44 2.51
C THR A 298 -1.03 -7.37 1.67
N TYR A 299 -1.49 -7.71 0.46
CA TYR A 299 -0.64 -8.34 -0.54
C TYR A 299 -0.05 -7.33 -1.51
N ASN A 300 1.24 -7.49 -1.78
CA ASN A 300 1.90 -6.91 -2.94
C ASN A 300 2.44 -8.01 -3.84
N ASN A 301 1.88 -8.19 -5.05
CA ASN A 301 2.36 -9.17 -6.03
C ASN A 301 2.62 -10.57 -5.42
N SER A 302 1.68 -11.05 -4.60
CA SER A 302 1.75 -12.31 -3.84
C SER A 302 2.67 -12.35 -2.62
N GLN A 303 3.36 -11.25 -2.29
CA GLN A 303 4.06 -11.08 -1.02
C GLN A 303 3.11 -10.52 0.04
N ALA A 304 2.96 -11.21 1.17
CA ALA A 304 2.23 -10.70 2.32
C ALA A 304 3.09 -9.66 3.04
N LEU A 305 2.65 -8.40 3.06
CA LEU A 305 3.29 -7.28 3.75
C LEU A 305 2.51 -7.01 5.04
N VAL A 306 3.18 -7.09 6.19
CA VAL A 306 2.56 -6.88 7.50
C VAL A 306 2.38 -5.38 7.73
N THR A 307 1.14 -4.95 7.92
CA THR A 307 0.78 -3.59 8.31
C THR A 307 0.73 -3.46 9.84
N GLU A 308 0.25 -4.49 10.53
CA GLU A 308 0.08 -4.50 11.98
C GLU A 308 0.44 -5.87 12.58
N ALA A 309 1.04 -5.83 13.76
CA ALA A 309 1.35 -7.00 14.56
C ALA A 309 1.02 -6.72 16.02
N GLU A 310 0.17 -7.56 16.60
CA GLU A 310 -0.34 -7.40 17.98
C GLU A 310 -0.37 -8.71 18.75
N ILE A 311 -0.49 -8.61 20.09
CA ILE A 311 -0.60 -9.80 20.92
C ILE A 311 -2.04 -10.27 20.88
N GLU A 312 -2.25 -11.42 20.26
CA GLU A 312 -3.51 -12.13 20.30
C GLU A 312 -3.85 -12.50 21.77
N GLU A 313 -4.90 -11.88 22.31
CA GLU A 313 -5.28 -11.99 23.72
C GLU A 313 -5.75 -13.40 24.09
N SER A 314 -6.24 -14.17 23.11
CA SER A 314 -6.78 -15.50 23.31
C SER A 314 -6.33 -16.49 22.25
N THR A 315 -5.73 -17.60 22.68
CA THR A 315 -5.39 -18.69 21.74
C THR A 315 -6.54 -19.70 21.58
N SER A 316 -7.75 -19.42 22.08
CA SER A 316 -8.87 -20.40 21.99
C SER A 316 -9.62 -20.32 20.67
N THR A 317 -9.66 -19.12 20.12
CA THR A 317 -10.22 -18.74 18.82
C THR A 317 -9.08 -18.14 18.01
N LEU A 318 -9.18 -18.19 16.69
CA LEU A 318 -8.25 -17.58 15.77
C LEU A 318 -9.07 -16.87 14.71
N ASP A 319 -8.70 -15.62 14.46
CA ASP A 319 -9.22 -14.84 13.36
C ASP A 319 -8.29 -15.05 12.17
N LEU A 320 -8.89 -15.56 11.09
CA LEU A 320 -8.16 -16.00 9.90
C LEU A 320 -8.83 -15.42 8.67
N LYS A 321 -8.13 -14.50 8.01
CA LYS A 321 -8.59 -13.86 6.79
C LYS A 321 -7.67 -14.18 5.63
N GLY A 322 -8.22 -14.76 4.56
CA GLY A 322 -7.41 -15.24 3.44
C GLY A 322 -8.13 -16.21 2.52
N ASN A 323 -7.39 -16.72 1.53
CA ASN A 323 -7.88 -17.75 0.62
C ASN A 323 -7.79 -19.14 1.25
N VAL A 324 -8.90 -19.88 1.23
CA VAL A 324 -8.90 -21.30 1.59
C VAL A 324 -8.52 -22.12 0.36
N THR A 325 -7.44 -22.91 0.47
CA THR A 325 -6.89 -23.70 -0.64
C THR A 325 -6.84 -25.18 -0.29
N LEU A 326 -6.49 -26.01 -1.28
CA LEU A 326 -6.19 -27.43 -1.05
C LEU A 326 -4.69 -27.64 -0.93
N ASN A 327 -4.28 -28.27 0.16
CA ASN A 327 -2.89 -28.65 0.36
C ASN A 327 -2.50 -29.88 -0.46
N THR A 328 -1.23 -30.30 -0.36
CA THR A 328 -0.70 -31.45 -1.11
C THR A 328 -1.40 -32.79 -0.82
N ASN A 329 -2.14 -32.89 0.28
CA ASN A 329 -2.94 -34.06 0.66
C ASN A 329 -4.43 -33.91 0.32
N ASN A 330 -4.82 -32.91 -0.47
CA ASN A 330 -6.21 -32.54 -0.78
C ASN A 330 -7.05 -32.21 0.47
N GLN A 331 -6.44 -31.62 1.50
CA GLN A 331 -7.16 -31.09 2.65
C GLN A 331 -7.32 -29.58 2.49
N ALA A 332 -8.49 -29.05 2.87
CA ALA A 332 -8.72 -27.62 2.91
C ALA A 332 -7.84 -26.97 4.00
N GLU A 333 -7.12 -25.91 3.65
CA GLU A 333 -6.29 -25.14 4.57
C GLU A 333 -6.35 -23.63 4.31
N ILE A 334 -6.10 -22.86 5.37
CA ILE A 334 -5.87 -21.42 5.36
C ILE A 334 -4.66 -21.14 6.27
N TRP A 335 -3.66 -20.42 5.78
CA TRP A 335 -2.41 -20.17 6.53
C TRP A 335 -1.74 -21.42 7.13
N GLY A 336 -1.85 -22.56 6.45
CA GLY A 336 -1.34 -23.85 6.92
C GLY A 336 -2.16 -24.50 8.04
N TYR A 337 -3.27 -23.90 8.48
CA TYR A 337 -4.24 -24.51 9.38
C TYR A 337 -5.20 -25.43 8.62
N ILE A 338 -5.38 -26.65 9.11
CA ILE A 338 -6.37 -27.61 8.61
C ILE A 338 -7.47 -27.82 9.65
N SER A 339 -8.72 -27.98 9.21
CA SER A 339 -9.85 -28.28 10.11
C SER A 339 -9.98 -29.78 10.39
N GLU A 340 -9.95 -30.21 11.66
CA GLU A 340 -10.13 -31.63 12.04
C GLU A 340 -11.56 -32.16 11.82
N ASP A 341 -12.55 -31.26 11.76
CA ASP A 341 -13.98 -31.54 11.56
C ASP A 341 -14.48 -31.21 10.14
N SER A 342 -13.56 -30.89 9.23
CA SER A 342 -13.84 -30.49 7.84
C SER A 342 -14.55 -29.14 7.69
N SER A 343 -14.64 -28.30 8.72
CA SER A 343 -15.31 -26.98 8.67
C SER A 343 -14.81 -26.05 7.57
N LEU A 344 -13.53 -26.16 7.18
CA LEU A 344 -12.93 -25.37 6.09
C LEU A 344 -13.37 -25.82 4.69
N SER A 345 -13.88 -27.04 4.53
CA SER A 345 -14.12 -27.64 3.21
C SER A 345 -15.17 -26.89 2.38
N GLN A 346 -16.09 -26.19 3.05
CA GLN A 346 -17.13 -25.40 2.37
C GLN A 346 -16.60 -24.11 1.74
N PHE A 347 -15.39 -23.67 2.13
CA PHE A 347 -14.79 -22.41 1.72
C PHE A 347 -13.68 -22.58 0.67
N ILE A 348 -13.43 -23.80 0.17
CA ILE A 348 -12.37 -24.05 -0.82
C ILE A 348 -12.50 -23.11 -2.03
N ASN A 349 -11.39 -22.47 -2.40
CA ASN A 349 -11.26 -21.44 -3.44
C ASN A 349 -12.06 -20.16 -3.18
N GLN A 350 -12.37 -19.88 -1.91
CA GLN A 350 -12.99 -18.62 -1.49
C GLN A 350 -11.99 -17.84 -0.63
N TYR A 351 -12.03 -16.53 -0.80
CA TYR A 351 -11.45 -15.59 0.15
C TYR A 351 -12.49 -15.33 1.23
N VAL A 352 -12.13 -15.59 2.48
CA VAL A 352 -13.04 -15.55 3.62
C VAL A 352 -12.34 -14.98 4.84
N GLU A 353 -13.14 -14.45 5.74
CA GLU A 353 -12.78 -14.09 7.11
C GLU A 353 -13.48 -15.08 8.02
N LEU A 354 -12.70 -15.75 8.87
CA LEU A 354 -13.17 -16.89 9.65
C LEU A 354 -12.74 -16.77 11.10
N GLU A 355 -13.70 -16.95 12.00
CA GLU A 355 -13.42 -17.32 13.40
C GLU A 355 -13.30 -18.85 13.47
N CYS A 356 -12.14 -19.34 13.93
CA CYS A 356 -11.85 -20.77 14.06
C CYS A 356 -11.44 -21.14 15.49
N GLN A 357 -11.88 -22.29 16.02
CA GLN A 357 -11.36 -22.77 17.30
C GLN A 357 -9.98 -23.41 17.11
N TRP A 358 -8.99 -22.92 17.86
CA TRP A 358 -7.67 -23.55 17.88
C TRP A 358 -7.70 -24.90 18.59
N VAL A 359 -7.02 -25.89 18.03
CA VAL A 359 -6.93 -27.25 18.61
C VAL A 359 -5.50 -27.57 19.02
N ASN A 360 -4.55 -27.45 18.08
CA ASN A 360 -3.12 -27.62 18.28
C ASN A 360 -2.35 -27.01 17.10
N THR A 361 -1.03 -27.21 17.03
CA THR A 361 -0.18 -26.74 15.93
C THR A 361 -0.77 -27.11 14.56
N ASN A 362 -1.05 -26.09 13.75
CA ASN A 362 -1.63 -26.21 12.41
C ASN A 362 -3.03 -26.88 12.36
N GLN A 363 -3.75 -26.98 13.49
CA GLN A 363 -5.07 -27.59 13.53
C GLN A 363 -6.11 -26.66 14.16
N VAL A 364 -7.23 -26.53 13.46
CA VAL A 364 -8.42 -25.78 13.88
C VAL A 364 -9.66 -26.67 13.78
N ARG A 365 -10.79 -26.16 14.23
CA ARG A 365 -12.13 -26.74 14.02
C ARG A 365 -13.19 -25.66 14.09
N ALA A 366 -14.43 -26.03 13.78
CA ALA A 366 -15.60 -25.18 13.94
C ALA A 366 -15.45 -23.79 13.27
N CYS A 367 -14.70 -23.73 12.17
CA CYS A 367 -14.52 -22.49 11.41
C CYS A 367 -15.84 -22.05 10.78
N VAL A 368 -16.23 -20.82 11.07
CA VAL A 368 -17.43 -20.15 10.57
C VAL A 368 -17.04 -18.80 9.99
N LEU A 369 -17.89 -18.22 9.13
CA LEU A 369 -17.69 -16.83 8.71
C LEU A 369 -17.79 -15.94 9.93
N ASP A 370 -16.83 -15.01 10.04
CA ASP A 370 -16.94 -13.90 10.98
C ASP A 370 -18.00 -12.91 10.44
N ASP A 371 -18.90 -12.43 11.31
CA ASP A 371 -20.16 -11.74 10.95
C ASP A 371 -20.06 -10.21 11.11
#